data_AF-A0A8J5J5T9-F1
#
_entry.id   AF-A0A8J5J5T9-F1
#
_cell.length_a   1.000
_cell.length_b   1.000
_cell.length_c   1.000
_cell.angle_alpha   90.00
_cell.angle_beta   90.00
_cell.angle_gamma   90.00
#
_symmetry.space_group_name_H-M   'P 1'
#
loop_
_entity.id
_entity.type
_entity.pdbx_description
1 polymer ?
#
loop_
_entity_poly.entity_id
_entity_poly.type
_entity_poly.pdbx_seq_one_letter_code
_entity_poly.pdbx_strand_id
1 'polypeptide(L)'
;MALLPDNRFSNSTVEHGDIDYLREKGFLRDDVDVSMDRHDAGEFGQAYARGDNIASTPLESRKALQQRCREFARGRDFSLRVASNSWRKDAKDSNAKYVCKKGQQQLVPGSLDRCPFYIIVYGLRGEWKITRMCLAHDHYRHTGFHVDTFVESNVSEDATWQWQHDVSFATLHGVLEREMLPA
;
A
#
# COMPACT_ATOMS: atom_id res chain seq x y z
N MET A 1 -6.58 9.24 -32.73
CA MET A 1 -5.28 9.17 -32.04
C MET A 1 -5.36 8.01 -31.08
N ALA A 2 -4.64 6.91 -31.34
CA ALA A 2 -4.53 5.82 -30.39
C ALA A 2 -3.68 6.31 -29.22
N LEU A 3 -4.22 6.26 -28.00
CA LEU A 3 -3.45 6.48 -26.78
C LEU A 3 -2.36 5.41 -26.75
N LEU A 4 -1.09 5.84 -26.78
CA LEU A 4 0.03 4.93 -26.56
C LEU A 4 -0.21 4.24 -25.20
N PRO A 5 -0.05 2.90 -25.11
CA PRO A 5 -0.20 2.21 -23.85
C PRO A 5 0.77 2.83 -22.86
N ASP A 6 0.23 3.16 -21.69
CA ASP A 6 0.96 3.77 -20.61
C ASP A 6 1.95 2.76 -20.03
N ASN A 7 3.15 2.71 -20.63
CA ASN A 7 4.16 1.69 -20.36
C ASN A 7 4.85 1.82 -19.00
N ARG A 8 4.26 2.56 -18.04
CA ARG A 8 4.79 2.81 -16.69
C ARG A 8 5.10 1.53 -15.91
N PHE A 9 4.48 0.40 -16.22
CA PHE A 9 4.71 -0.89 -15.54
C PHE A 9 5.35 -1.97 -16.40
N SER A 10 5.93 -1.62 -17.56
CA SER A 10 6.55 -2.58 -18.49
C SER A 10 7.59 -3.48 -17.81
N ASN A 11 8.31 -2.92 -16.83
CA ASN A 11 9.37 -3.60 -16.10
C ASN A 11 8.91 -4.16 -14.75
N SER A 12 7.63 -4.00 -14.41
CA SER A 12 7.10 -4.50 -13.15
C SER A 12 6.83 -6.01 -13.22
N THR A 13 6.98 -6.67 -12.07
CA THR A 13 6.74 -8.10 -11.90
C THR A 13 5.79 -8.34 -10.74
N VAL A 14 4.95 -9.36 -10.88
CA VAL A 14 4.12 -9.92 -9.82
C VAL A 14 4.47 -11.40 -9.76
N GLU A 15 4.82 -11.91 -8.57
CA GLU A 15 5.10 -13.33 -8.39
C GLU A 15 3.86 -14.05 -7.88
N HIS A 16 3.50 -15.17 -8.52
CA HIS A 16 2.38 -16.00 -8.08
C HIS A 16 2.56 -16.49 -6.63
N GLY A 17 3.81 -16.74 -6.22
CA GLY A 17 4.10 -17.13 -4.84
C GLY A 17 3.70 -16.08 -3.80
N ASP A 18 3.63 -14.79 -4.16
CA ASP A 18 3.11 -13.75 -3.26
C ASP A 18 1.60 -13.88 -3.06
N ILE A 19 0.87 -14.15 -4.15
CA ILE A 19 -0.58 -14.36 -4.14
C ILE A 19 -0.91 -15.57 -3.28
N ASP A 20 -0.22 -16.69 -3.52
CA ASP A 20 -0.42 -17.94 -2.78
C ASP A 20 -0.16 -17.74 -1.28
N TYR A 21 0.93 -17.04 -0.93
CA TYR A 21 1.25 -16.74 0.45
C TYR A 21 0.19 -15.85 1.12
N LEU A 22 -0.27 -14.81 0.43
CA LEU A 22 -1.28 -13.91 0.97
C LEU A 22 -2.60 -14.63 1.17
N ARG A 23 -2.98 -15.56 0.29
CA ARG A 23 -4.13 -16.45 0.47
C ARG A 23 -3.95 -17.37 1.67
N GLU A 24 -2.82 -18.07 1.75
CA GLU A 24 -2.48 -18.97 2.87
C GLU A 24 -2.52 -18.25 4.23
N LYS A 25 -2.06 -16.99 4.29
CA LYS A 25 -2.06 -16.18 5.52
C LYS A 25 -3.35 -15.38 5.76
N GLY A 26 -4.36 -15.56 4.91
CA GLY A 26 -5.66 -14.89 5.03
C GLY A 26 -5.65 -13.39 4.73
N PHE A 27 -4.61 -12.90 4.04
CA PHE A 27 -4.43 -11.50 3.65
C PHE A 27 -5.08 -11.18 2.30
N LEU A 28 -5.40 -12.21 1.53
CA LEU A 28 -6.15 -12.15 0.29
C LEU A 28 -7.18 -13.28 0.28
N ARG A 29 -8.45 -12.98 -0.01
CA ARG A 29 -9.48 -14.01 -0.19
C ARG A 29 -9.32 -14.71 -1.54
N ASP A 30 -9.80 -15.95 -1.63
CA ASP A 30 -9.73 -16.72 -2.88
C ASP A 30 -10.62 -16.16 -4.00
N ASP A 31 -11.70 -15.46 -3.64
CA ASP A 31 -12.65 -14.83 -4.57
C ASP A 31 -12.20 -13.46 -5.09
N VAL A 32 -11.09 -12.92 -4.57
CA VAL A 32 -10.54 -11.64 -5.03
C VAL A 32 -9.41 -11.91 -6.02
N ASP A 33 -9.66 -11.52 -7.27
CA ASP A 33 -8.67 -11.63 -8.34
C ASP A 33 -7.56 -10.58 -8.18
N VAL A 34 -6.37 -10.98 -8.59
CA VAL A 34 -5.23 -10.08 -8.80
C VAL A 34 -5.10 -9.87 -10.30
N SER A 35 -5.15 -8.62 -10.76
CA SER A 35 -4.98 -8.34 -12.18
C SER A 35 -3.56 -8.72 -12.63
N MET A 36 -3.45 -9.62 -13.59
CA MET A 36 -2.18 -10.08 -14.16
C MET A 36 -1.99 -9.62 -15.61
N ASP A 37 -2.92 -8.82 -16.13
CA ASP A 37 -2.82 -8.28 -17.49
C ASP A 37 -1.81 -7.12 -17.53
N ARG A 38 -0.68 -7.34 -18.22
CA ARG A 38 0.37 -6.34 -18.39
C ARG A 38 -0.04 -5.21 -19.35
N HIS A 39 -1.05 -5.43 -20.19
CA HIS A 39 -1.54 -4.43 -21.11
C HIS A 39 -2.40 -3.38 -20.40
N ASP A 40 -3.04 -3.76 -19.28
CA ASP A 40 -3.62 -2.81 -18.34
C ASP A 40 -2.61 -2.43 -17.25
N ALA A 41 -1.65 -1.62 -17.67
CA ALA A 41 -0.69 -0.99 -16.76
C ALA A 41 -1.38 -0.32 -15.55
N GLY A 42 -2.58 0.24 -15.73
CA GLY A 42 -3.30 0.92 -14.67
C GLY A 42 -3.78 -0.02 -13.56
N GLU A 43 -3.95 -1.32 -13.84
CA GLU A 43 -4.48 -2.33 -12.93
C GLU A 43 -3.51 -3.46 -12.61
N PHE A 44 -2.42 -3.63 -13.36
CA PHE A 44 -1.47 -4.72 -13.17
C PHE A 44 -0.99 -4.87 -11.71
N GLY A 45 -1.14 -6.08 -11.17
CA GLY A 45 -0.81 -6.47 -9.81
C GLY A 45 -1.85 -6.07 -8.76
N GLN A 46 -2.97 -5.46 -9.13
CA GLN A 46 -3.94 -4.96 -8.14
C GLN A 46 -4.96 -5.99 -7.71
N ALA A 47 -5.27 -5.95 -6.42
CA ALA A 47 -6.40 -6.63 -5.81
C ALA A 47 -7.31 -5.60 -5.14
N TYR A 48 -8.59 -5.63 -5.48
CA TYR A 48 -9.58 -4.68 -4.99
C TYR A 48 -10.98 -5.28 -5.00
N ALA A 49 -11.73 -5.11 -3.91
CA ALA A 49 -13.12 -5.58 -3.79
C ALA A 49 -14.07 -4.43 -3.47
N ARG A 50 -14.10 -3.37 -4.30
CA ARG A 50 -15.04 -2.24 -4.18
C ARG A 50 -15.09 -1.57 -2.78
N GLY A 51 -13.98 -1.62 -2.04
CA GLY A 51 -13.85 -1.05 -0.69
C GLY A 51 -14.15 -2.03 0.46
N ASP A 52 -14.54 -3.26 0.13
CA ASP A 52 -14.66 -4.36 1.09
C ASP A 52 -13.30 -4.87 1.55
N ASN A 53 -13.31 -5.68 2.61
CA ASN A 53 -12.11 -6.34 3.09
C ASN A 53 -11.67 -7.41 2.09
N ILE A 54 -10.46 -7.25 1.53
CA ILE A 54 -9.85 -8.25 0.65
C ILE A 54 -9.13 -9.35 1.42
N ALA A 55 -8.98 -9.23 2.74
CA ALA A 55 -8.51 -10.30 3.62
C ALA A 55 -9.66 -11.24 4.02
N SER A 56 -9.35 -12.49 4.38
CA SER A 56 -10.33 -13.50 4.78
C SER A 56 -11.06 -13.15 6.07
N THR A 57 -10.36 -12.52 7.01
CA THR A 57 -10.92 -12.02 8.27
C THR A 57 -10.41 -10.61 8.55
N PRO A 58 -11.21 -9.77 9.23
CA PRO A 58 -10.68 -8.54 9.83
C PRO A 58 -9.53 -8.87 10.80
N LEU A 59 -8.57 -7.96 10.90
CA LEU A 59 -7.43 -8.07 11.80
C LEU A 59 -7.75 -7.37 13.13
N GLU A 60 -7.41 -8.04 14.22
CA GLU A 60 -7.82 -7.67 15.58
C GLU A 60 -7.16 -6.39 16.12
N SER A 61 -6.05 -5.95 15.53
CA SER A 61 -5.39 -4.70 15.93
C SER A 61 -4.44 -4.14 14.86
N ARG A 62 -4.14 -2.85 14.98
CA ARG A 62 -3.12 -2.15 14.17
C ARG A 62 -1.76 -2.83 14.26
N LYS A 63 -1.36 -3.22 15.47
CA LYS A 63 -0.07 -3.86 15.75
C LYS A 63 0.02 -5.24 15.11
N ALA A 64 -1.04 -6.03 15.18
CA ALA A 64 -1.10 -7.34 14.54
C ALA A 64 -1.02 -7.22 13.00
N LEU A 65 -1.75 -6.26 12.43
CA LEU A 65 -1.67 -5.96 11.00
C LEU A 65 -0.24 -5.55 10.58
N GLN A 66 0.36 -4.59 11.29
CA GLN A 66 1.73 -4.15 11.02
C GLN A 66 2.73 -5.31 11.08
N GLN A 67 2.62 -6.14 12.11
CA GLN A 67 3.50 -7.29 12.30
C GLN A 67 3.40 -8.29 11.15
N ARG A 68 2.18 -8.62 10.71
CA ARG A 68 1.99 -9.55 9.60
C ARG A 68 2.42 -8.96 8.25
N CYS A 69 2.19 -7.67 8.00
CA CYS A 69 2.74 -6.98 6.82
C CYS A 69 4.27 -7.03 6.81
N ARG A 70 4.92 -6.88 7.97
CA ARG A 70 6.38 -7.04 8.12
C ARG A 70 6.84 -8.45 7.80
N GLU A 71 6.14 -9.45 8.33
CA GLU A 71 6.47 -10.86 8.10
C GLU A 71 6.33 -11.25 6.63
N PHE A 72 5.29 -10.75 5.95
CA PHE A 72 5.14 -10.91 4.51
C PHE A 72 6.32 -10.32 3.76
N ALA A 73 6.64 -9.04 4.00
CA ALA A 73 7.72 -8.35 3.32
C ALA A 73 9.07 -9.03 3.53
N ARG A 74 9.36 -9.41 4.78
CA ARG A 74 10.57 -10.15 5.15
C ARG A 74 10.63 -11.52 4.48
N GLY A 75 9.51 -12.25 4.44
CA GLY A 75 9.42 -13.57 3.81
C GLY A 75 9.53 -13.54 2.28
N ARG A 76 9.47 -12.35 1.68
CA ARG A 76 9.59 -12.11 0.23
C ARG A 76 10.74 -11.17 -0.12
N ASP A 77 11.69 -11.04 0.80
CA ASP A 77 12.93 -10.28 0.65
C ASP A 77 12.73 -8.84 0.14
N PHE A 78 11.73 -8.15 0.70
CA PHE A 78 11.53 -6.72 0.50
C PHE A 78 11.24 -5.97 1.81
N SER A 79 11.43 -4.65 1.78
CA SER A 79 11.27 -3.79 2.95
C SER A 79 10.08 -2.85 2.79
N LEU A 80 9.28 -2.72 3.84
CA LEU A 80 8.14 -1.79 3.88
C LEU A 80 8.45 -0.50 4.62
N ARG A 81 7.71 0.55 4.28
CA ARG A 81 7.54 1.75 5.08
C ARG A 81 6.09 2.19 5.06
N VAL A 82 5.68 2.97 6.05
CA VAL A 82 4.40 3.69 6.01
C VAL A 82 4.59 4.94 5.15
N ALA A 83 3.81 5.06 4.07
CA ALA A 83 3.82 6.23 3.20
C ALA A 83 2.89 7.33 3.70
N SER A 84 1.76 6.94 4.28
CA SER A 84 0.77 7.85 4.85
C SER A 84 -0.02 7.10 5.92
N ASN A 85 -0.49 7.83 6.92
CA ASN A 85 -1.49 7.35 7.86
C ASN A 85 -2.44 8.50 8.21
N SER A 86 -3.62 8.16 8.70
CA SER A 86 -4.56 9.12 9.27
C SER A 86 -5.31 8.48 10.43
N TRP A 87 -5.66 9.30 11.42
CA TRP A 87 -6.52 8.91 12.54
C TRP A 87 -7.55 10.01 12.79
N ARG A 88 -8.83 9.68 12.78
CA ARG A 88 -9.90 10.60 13.15
C ARG A 88 -10.51 10.13 14.45
N LYS A 89 -10.23 10.88 15.52
CA LYS A 89 -10.68 10.57 16.89
C LYS A 89 -12.20 10.46 16.98
N ASP A 90 -12.92 11.41 16.38
CA ASP A 90 -14.38 11.48 16.48
C ASP A 90 -15.09 10.35 15.73
N ALA A 91 -14.56 10.00 14.55
CA ALA A 91 -15.08 8.88 13.75
C ALA A 91 -14.59 7.51 14.23
N LYS A 92 -13.60 7.47 15.14
CA LYS A 92 -12.86 6.27 15.56
C LYS A 92 -12.36 5.46 14.35
N ASP A 93 -11.84 6.16 13.34
CA ASP A 93 -11.36 5.55 12.11
C ASP A 93 -9.90 5.88 11.81
N SER A 94 -9.24 4.98 11.09
CA SER A 94 -7.84 5.09 10.73
C SER A 94 -7.60 4.63 9.30
N ASN A 95 -6.62 5.21 8.63
CA ASN A 95 -6.07 4.66 7.39
C ASN A 95 -4.55 4.53 7.52
N ALA A 96 -3.99 3.57 6.80
CA ALA A 96 -2.57 3.59 6.50
C ALA A 96 -2.29 3.04 5.09
N LYS A 97 -1.22 3.54 4.48
CA LYS A 97 -0.67 3.03 3.22
C LYS A 97 0.75 2.55 3.46
N TYR A 98 0.99 1.26 3.23
CA TYR A 98 2.33 0.68 3.21
C TYR A 98 2.85 0.65 1.77
N VAL A 99 4.14 0.93 1.57
CA VAL A 99 4.81 0.89 0.26
C VAL A 99 6.23 0.34 0.43
N CYS A 100 6.89 -0.04 -0.68
CA CYS A 100 8.30 -0.43 -0.65
C CYS A 100 9.22 0.73 -0.21
N LYS A 101 10.28 0.37 0.52
CA LYS A 101 11.34 1.28 0.99
C LYS A 101 12.43 1.42 -0.09
N LYS A 102 12.65 2.65 -0.56
CA LYS A 102 13.63 2.98 -1.62
C LYS A 102 15.11 2.72 -1.29
N GLY A 103 15.50 2.69 -0.01
CA GLY A 103 16.90 2.83 0.40
C GLY A 103 17.78 1.58 0.34
N GLN A 104 17.21 0.40 0.06
CA GLN A 104 17.94 -0.88 0.12
C GLN A 104 17.72 -1.77 -1.11
N GLN A 105 16.94 -1.31 -2.09
CA GLN A 105 16.49 -2.15 -3.19
C GLN A 105 16.95 -1.55 -4.50
N GLN A 106 17.73 -2.32 -5.27
CA GLN A 106 18.21 -1.90 -6.58
C GLN A 106 17.03 -1.90 -7.56
N LEU A 107 16.76 -0.74 -8.16
CA LEU A 107 15.75 -0.60 -9.21
C LEU A 107 16.21 -1.32 -10.49
N VAL A 108 15.26 -1.85 -11.25
CA VAL A 108 15.52 -2.40 -12.59
C VAL A 108 15.83 -1.24 -13.56
N PRO A 109 16.70 -1.42 -14.57
CA PRO A 109 16.88 -0.40 -15.61
C PRO A 109 15.55 -0.03 -16.27
N GLY A 110 15.20 1.26 -16.29
CA GLY A 110 13.91 1.75 -16.80
C GLY A 110 12.74 1.69 -15.81
N SER A 111 13.01 1.41 -14.53
CA SER A 111 12.01 1.47 -13.46
C SER A 111 11.44 2.87 -13.23
N LEU A 112 10.24 2.90 -12.66
CA LEU A 112 9.60 4.09 -12.13
C LEU A 112 10.43 4.70 -11.00
N ASP A 113 10.22 6.00 -10.81
CA ASP A 113 10.69 6.69 -9.62
C ASP A 113 10.13 6.10 -8.33
N ARG A 114 9.09 5.26 -8.35
CA ARG A 114 8.52 4.63 -7.16
C ARG A 114 7.99 3.25 -7.53
N CYS A 115 8.41 2.25 -6.76
CA CYS A 115 7.87 0.89 -6.84
C CYS A 115 6.32 0.93 -6.79
N PRO A 116 5.61 0.17 -7.65
CA PRO A 116 4.14 0.15 -7.70
C PRO A 116 3.50 -0.39 -6.43
N PHE A 117 4.25 -1.21 -5.69
CA PHE A 117 3.75 -1.98 -4.56
C PHE A 117 3.10 -1.09 -3.52
N TYR A 118 1.91 -1.49 -3.07
CA TYR A 118 1.30 -0.91 -1.89
C TYR A 118 0.30 -1.85 -1.19
N ILE A 119 0.04 -1.58 0.08
CA ILE A 119 -1.09 -2.14 0.83
C ILE A 119 -1.84 -0.97 1.48
N ILE A 120 -3.15 -0.86 1.23
CA ILE A 120 -4.02 0.13 1.85
C ILE A 120 -4.90 -0.56 2.88
N VAL A 121 -4.83 -0.07 4.10
CA VAL A 121 -5.60 -0.58 5.23
C VAL A 121 -6.49 0.50 5.81
N TYR A 122 -7.62 0.06 6.35
CA TYR A 122 -8.58 0.91 7.02
C TYR A 122 -8.98 0.27 8.34
N GLY A 123 -8.92 1.06 9.41
CA GLY A 123 -9.36 0.69 10.75
C GLY A 123 -10.66 1.39 11.10
N LEU A 124 -11.64 0.68 11.64
CA LEU A 124 -12.86 1.26 12.18
C LEU A 124 -13.17 0.60 13.52
N ARG A 125 -13.29 1.40 14.57
CA ARG A 125 -13.64 0.93 15.93
C ARG A 125 -12.75 -0.21 16.45
N GLY A 126 -11.48 -0.25 16.02
CA GLY A 126 -10.49 -1.25 16.45
C GLY A 126 -10.33 -2.43 15.50
N GLU A 127 -11.27 -2.66 14.58
CA GLU A 127 -11.14 -3.69 13.55
C GLU A 127 -10.42 -3.14 12.32
N TRP A 128 -9.52 -3.93 11.74
CA TRP A 128 -8.72 -3.52 10.59
C TRP A 128 -9.02 -4.39 9.37
N LYS A 129 -9.23 -3.73 8.23
CA LYS A 129 -9.38 -4.37 6.93
C LYS A 129 -8.30 -3.95 5.96
N ILE A 130 -7.93 -4.85 5.07
CA ILE A 130 -7.16 -4.52 3.88
C ILE A 130 -8.19 -4.18 2.80
N THR A 131 -8.12 -2.99 2.22
CA THR A 131 -9.14 -2.52 1.25
C THR A 131 -8.65 -2.61 -0.19
N ARG A 132 -7.34 -2.50 -0.39
CA ARG A 132 -6.69 -2.55 -1.71
C ARG A 132 -5.23 -2.91 -1.53
N MET A 133 -4.66 -3.63 -2.49
CA MET A 133 -3.21 -3.81 -2.60
C MET A 133 -2.78 -3.80 -4.07
N CYS A 134 -1.50 -3.50 -4.29
CA CYS A 134 -0.81 -3.76 -5.54
C CYS A 134 0.44 -4.57 -5.23
N LEU A 135 0.56 -5.74 -5.87
CA LEU A 135 1.66 -6.69 -5.70
C LEU A 135 2.76 -6.51 -6.76
N ALA A 136 2.61 -5.54 -7.67
CA ALA A 136 3.63 -5.28 -8.68
C ALA A 136 4.85 -4.60 -8.05
N HIS A 137 6.03 -5.11 -8.38
CA HIS A 137 7.33 -4.55 -8.00
C HIS A 137 8.12 -4.17 -9.24
N ASP A 138 8.92 -3.11 -9.19
CA ASP A 138 9.88 -2.78 -10.26
C ASP A 138 11.34 -2.72 -9.79
N HIS A 139 11.61 -3.33 -8.65
CA HIS A 139 12.96 -3.48 -8.12
C HIS A 139 13.29 -4.96 -7.98
N TYR A 140 14.58 -5.27 -7.93
CA TYR A 140 15.02 -6.61 -7.62
C TYR A 140 14.59 -6.98 -6.18
N ARG A 141 14.11 -8.22 -6.03
CA ARG A 141 13.85 -8.89 -4.75
C ARG A 141 14.84 -10.05 -4.61
N HIS A 142 14.95 -10.63 -3.42
CA HIS A 142 15.84 -11.78 -3.15
C HIS A 142 17.34 -11.51 -3.29
N THR A 143 17.79 -10.26 -3.18
CA THR A 143 19.21 -9.88 -3.35
C THR A 143 20.09 -10.13 -2.10
N GLY A 144 19.59 -10.88 -1.11
CA GLY A 144 20.30 -11.14 0.15
C GLY A 144 19.98 -10.14 1.27
N PHE A 145 19.93 -10.64 2.50
CA PHE A 145 19.48 -9.92 3.70
C PHE A 145 20.38 -8.72 4.08
N HIS A 146 19.76 -7.58 4.36
CA HIS A 146 20.37 -6.52 5.16
C HIS A 146 19.54 -6.29 6.45
N VAL A 147 20.24 -6.19 7.58
CA VAL A 147 19.71 -6.33 8.95
C VAL A 147 18.59 -5.34 9.33
N ASP A 148 18.47 -4.20 8.63
CA ASP A 148 17.47 -3.16 8.89
C ASP A 148 16.34 -3.11 7.85
N THR A 149 15.49 -4.14 7.82
CA THR A 149 14.39 -4.32 6.85
C THR A 149 13.09 -3.58 7.19
N PHE A 150 13.04 -2.92 8.35
CA PHE A 150 11.87 -2.13 8.74
C PHE A 150 12.32 -0.86 9.45
N VAL A 151 12.01 0.29 8.86
CA VAL A 151 12.06 1.54 9.62
C VAL A 151 10.66 1.70 10.20
N GLU A 152 10.53 1.53 11.51
CA GLU A 152 9.45 2.14 12.27
C GLU A 152 9.58 3.65 12.09
N SER A 153 9.10 4.16 10.96
CA SER A 153 8.72 5.56 10.88
C SER A 153 7.58 5.69 11.88
N ASN A 154 7.90 6.12 13.11
CA ASN A 154 7.02 6.33 14.26
C ASN A 154 5.56 6.35 13.81
N VAL A 155 4.92 5.18 13.79
CA VAL A 155 3.51 5.11 13.44
C VAL A 155 2.80 5.54 14.71
N SER A 156 2.66 6.85 14.83
CA SER A 156 2.26 7.56 16.03
C SER A 156 1.19 6.78 16.79
N GLU A 157 1.54 6.33 18.01
CA GLU A 157 0.55 5.97 19.03
C GLU A 157 -0.14 7.23 19.56
N ASP A 158 0.46 8.41 19.38
CA ASP A 158 -0.09 9.69 19.81
C ASP A 158 -0.28 10.71 18.70
N ALA A 159 -1.47 11.31 18.72
CA ALA A 159 -2.06 12.16 17.70
C ALA A 159 -1.57 13.63 17.69
N THR A 160 -0.34 13.93 18.11
CA THR A 160 0.04 15.33 18.42
C THR A 160 1.04 15.98 17.46
N TRP A 161 1.75 15.24 16.60
CA TRP A 161 2.96 15.80 15.96
C TRP A 161 3.08 15.71 14.43
N GLN A 162 2.08 15.26 13.69
CA GLN A 162 2.23 15.07 12.23
C GLN A 162 1.38 16.00 11.35
N TRP A 163 0.95 17.15 11.90
CA TRP A 163 0.19 18.16 11.15
C TRP A 163 1.04 19.08 10.27
N GLN A 164 2.37 18.93 10.20
CA GLN A 164 3.19 20.02 9.66
C GLN A 164 4.06 19.74 8.43
N HIS A 165 4.07 18.53 7.83
CA HIS A 165 5.10 18.29 6.81
C HIS A 165 4.74 18.03 5.35
N ASP A 166 3.51 17.72 4.92
CA ASP A 166 3.32 17.41 3.48
C ASP A 166 1.97 17.79 2.84
N VAL A 167 1.34 18.89 3.26
CA VAL A 167 0.27 19.48 2.43
C VAL A 167 0.53 20.97 2.25
N SER A 168 0.81 21.40 1.01
CA SER A 168 0.90 22.83 0.72
C SER A 168 -0.47 23.46 0.97
N PHE A 169 -0.46 24.58 1.70
CA PHE A 169 -1.66 25.35 2.07
C PHE A 169 -2.59 25.63 0.87
N ALA A 170 -2.02 25.78 -0.34
CA ALA A 170 -2.76 25.97 -1.58
C ALA A 170 -3.66 24.78 -1.96
N THR A 171 -3.28 23.55 -1.60
CA THR A 171 -4.06 22.33 -1.90
C THR A 171 -5.27 22.19 -0.96
N LEU A 172 -5.17 22.68 0.28
CA LEU A 172 -6.28 22.69 1.23
C LEU A 172 -7.30 23.79 0.91
N HIS A 173 -6.86 24.95 0.42
CA HIS A 173 -7.75 26.04 0.05
C HIS A 173 -8.65 25.70 -1.15
N GLY A 174 -8.08 25.08 -2.19
CA GLY A 174 -8.82 24.72 -3.41
C GLY A 174 -9.88 23.63 -3.22
N VAL A 175 -9.75 22.81 -2.17
CA VAL A 175 -10.77 21.80 -1.79
C VAL A 175 -11.88 22.45 -0.97
N LEU A 176 -11.54 23.37 -0.05
CA LEU A 176 -12.54 24.07 0.77
C LEU A 176 -13.45 24.99 -0.06
N GLU A 177 -12.88 25.73 -1.02
CA GLU A 177 -13.67 26.65 -1.88
C GLU A 177 -14.62 25.91 -2.83
N ARG A 178 -14.28 24.67 -3.22
CA ARG A 178 -15.11 23.87 -4.14
C ARG A 178 -16.29 23.20 -3.43
N GLU A 179 -16.21 22.98 -2.11
CA GLU A 179 -17.29 22.34 -1.34
C GLU A 179 -18.13 23.32 -0.52
N MET A 180 -17.79 24.61 -0.48
CA MET A 180 -18.50 25.60 0.34
C MET A 180 -19.28 26.67 -0.44
N LEU A 181 -19.31 26.66 -1.77
CA LEU A 181 -20.15 27.59 -2.52
C LEU A 181 -21.51 26.94 -2.83
N PRO A 182 -22.64 27.49 -2.35
CA PRO A 182 -23.96 27.07 -2.82
C PRO A 182 -24.14 27.47 -4.29
N ALA A 183 -24.90 26.66 -5.02
CA ALA A 183 -25.32 26.91 -6.40
C ALA A 183 -26.04 28.26 -6.55
#